data_AF-A0A7S0YL72-F1
#
_entry.id   AF-A0A7S0YL72-F1
#
_cell.length_a   1.000
_cell.length_b   1.000
_cell.length_c   1.000
_cell.angle_alpha   90.00
_cell.angle_beta   90.00
_cell.angle_gamma   90.00
#
_symmetry.space_group_name_H-M   'P 1'
#
loop_
_entity.id
_entity.type
_entity.pdbx_description
1 polymer ?
#
loop_
_entity_poly.entity_id
_entity_poly.type
_entity_poly.pdbx_seq_one_letter_code
_entity_poly.pdbx_strand_id
1 'polypeptide(L)'
;KMAEEAAGKPQYPPSAMQPGAMSAIMSSGIPVGQQQAQTQQMQLTPEDVHAPAHLIAVGSVFELILEFLKECVQLGPLYSLSQPMWVLKTRLLYRRIQTFPAPRLQEMDDNGNAVQREVQLQPITWRKIRRDEGALGLWSGWQARMCHQALRAGLAQTCFEVLLFMPWNDQWGIVAKFLGAMTMATAVTHPLDVVQTRMAAGLAGYQGVGVYHALMRVMRDDDAMQGLGRSMALGVLSAPVRFAWVRFPLSLAWMAAIYPLDRQSTLARLERSKADPEQEQAV
;
A
#
# COMPACT_ATOMS: atom_id res chain seq x y z
N LYS A 1 1.71 61.87 28.98
CA LYS A 1 0.31 61.87 29.48
C LYS A 1 -0.56 61.35 28.34
N MET A 2 -1.27 60.23 28.36
CA MET A 2 -1.46 59.05 29.21
C MET A 2 -2.42 58.14 28.36
N ALA A 3 -2.47 56.83 28.69
CA ALA A 3 -3.36 55.78 28.17
C ALA A 3 -2.91 55.15 26.82
N GLU A 4 -2.40 53.93 26.73
CA GLU A 4 -2.49 52.71 27.56
C GLU A 4 -3.92 52.21 27.78
N GLU A 5 -4.38 51.31 26.89
CA GLU A 5 -5.58 50.49 27.12
C GLU A 5 -5.34 49.04 26.67
N ALA A 6 -5.74 48.13 27.56
CA ALA A 6 -5.31 46.75 27.69
C ALA A 6 -6.03 45.78 26.74
N ALA A 7 -5.28 44.82 26.17
CA ALA A 7 -5.83 43.63 25.54
C ALA A 7 -5.82 42.46 26.54
N GLY A 8 -7.02 42.08 27.00
CA GLY A 8 -7.24 40.98 27.95
C GLY A 8 -7.10 39.61 27.30
N LYS A 9 -6.44 38.68 28.02
CA LYS A 9 -6.40 37.25 27.72
C LYS A 9 -7.62 36.55 28.33
N PRO A 10 -8.29 35.62 27.61
CA PRO A 10 -9.38 34.84 28.19
C PRO A 10 -8.82 33.74 29.12
N GLN A 11 -9.29 33.74 30.37
CA GLN A 11 -9.15 32.64 31.33
C GLN A 11 -10.24 31.60 31.05
N TYR A 12 -9.85 30.34 30.85
CA TYR A 12 -10.76 29.19 30.90
C TYR A 12 -10.76 28.58 32.31
N PRO A 13 -11.91 28.18 32.86
CA PRO A 13 -11.99 27.47 34.14
C PRO A 13 -11.60 25.98 33.99
N PRO A 14 -11.01 25.36 35.04
CA PRO A 14 -10.72 23.94 35.05
C PRO A 14 -12.02 23.13 35.22
N SER A 15 -12.29 22.24 34.27
CA SER A 15 -13.42 21.30 34.33
C SER A 15 -13.08 20.15 35.27
N ALA A 16 -13.83 20.02 36.35
CA ALA A 16 -13.77 18.90 37.29
C ALA A 16 -14.36 17.64 36.64
N MET A 17 -13.57 16.57 36.59
CA MET A 17 -13.96 15.26 36.08
C MET A 17 -14.55 14.44 37.25
N GLN A 18 -15.84 14.12 37.20
CA GLN A 18 -16.47 13.15 38.10
C GLN A 18 -16.33 11.73 37.51
N PRO A 19 -15.82 10.73 38.27
CA PRO A 19 -15.90 9.33 37.87
C PRO A 19 -17.09 8.67 38.56
N GLY A 20 -18.11 8.26 37.81
CA GLY A 20 -19.27 7.60 38.40
C GLY A 20 -20.32 7.18 37.39
N ALA A 21 -20.01 6.18 36.55
CA ALA A 21 -20.99 5.29 35.94
C ALA A 21 -20.27 4.27 35.05
N MET A 22 -19.98 3.08 35.57
CA MET A 22 -19.94 1.83 34.79
C MET A 22 -19.72 0.66 35.75
N SER A 23 -20.78 0.30 36.47
CA SER A 23 -20.85 -0.92 37.29
C SER A 23 -22.26 -1.48 37.22
N ALA A 24 -22.65 -2.08 36.09
CA ALA A 24 -23.95 -2.76 35.99
C ALA A 24 -24.09 -3.70 34.78
N ILE A 25 -23.11 -4.56 34.43
CA ILE A 25 -23.38 -5.79 33.66
C ILE A 25 -22.35 -6.87 34.02
N MET A 26 -22.47 -7.47 35.20
CA MET A 26 -21.97 -8.83 35.47
C MET A 26 -22.88 -9.49 36.50
N SER A 27 -23.79 -10.34 36.02
CA SER A 27 -24.54 -11.30 36.83
C SER A 27 -25.06 -12.41 35.91
N SER A 28 -24.20 -13.39 35.67
CA SER A 28 -24.60 -14.75 35.33
C SER A 28 -23.54 -15.67 35.91
N GLY A 29 -23.72 -16.02 37.18
CA GLY A 29 -22.82 -16.87 37.93
C GLY A 29 -22.76 -18.29 37.37
N ILE A 30 -21.54 -18.77 37.16
CA ILE A 30 -21.22 -20.20 37.03
C ILE A 30 -20.20 -20.48 38.14
N PRO A 31 -20.45 -21.47 39.03
CA PRO A 31 -19.57 -21.73 40.16
C PRO A 31 -18.24 -22.35 39.69
N VAL A 32 -17.13 -21.65 39.93
CA VAL A 32 -15.77 -22.15 39.73
C VAL A 32 -15.39 -23.04 40.92
N GLY A 33 -15.57 -24.35 40.74
CA GLY A 33 -14.94 -25.37 41.57
C GLY A 33 -13.46 -25.49 41.24
N GLN A 34 -12.64 -25.62 42.29
CA GLN A 34 -11.20 -25.87 42.30
C GLN A 34 -10.69 -26.68 41.09
N GLN A 35 -10.04 -26.02 40.13
CA GLN A 35 -9.16 -26.69 39.16
C GLN A 35 -7.74 -26.67 39.70
N GLN A 36 -7.41 -27.75 40.40
CA GLN A 36 -6.03 -28.17 40.62
C GLN A 36 -5.31 -28.22 39.27
N ALA A 37 -4.05 -27.76 39.28
CA ALA A 37 -3.11 -27.83 38.19
C ALA A 37 -2.88 -29.29 37.74
N GLN A 38 -3.78 -29.79 36.90
CA GLN A 38 -3.45 -30.82 35.94
C GLN A 38 -2.88 -30.09 34.74
N THR A 39 -1.56 -30.20 34.57
CA THR A 39 -0.90 -30.11 33.28
C THR A 39 -1.45 -31.25 32.41
N GLN A 40 -2.71 -31.14 31.97
CA GLN A 40 -3.21 -31.94 30.87
C GLN A 40 -2.38 -31.49 29.68
N GLN A 41 -1.39 -32.31 29.34
CA GLN A 41 -0.92 -32.41 27.97
C GLN A 41 -2.19 -32.64 27.15
N MET A 42 -2.73 -31.56 26.58
CA MET A 42 -3.82 -31.61 25.63
C MET A 42 -3.27 -32.42 24.47
N GLN A 43 -3.50 -33.73 24.51
CA GLN A 43 -3.32 -34.64 23.40
C GLN A 43 -4.31 -34.14 22.36
N LEU A 44 -3.86 -33.19 21.53
CA LEU A 44 -4.55 -32.82 20.31
C LEU A 44 -4.69 -34.12 19.51
N THR A 45 -5.90 -34.63 19.48
CA THR A 45 -6.33 -35.66 18.56
C THR A 45 -5.95 -35.19 17.16
N PRO A 46 -5.24 -36.01 16.35
CA PRO A 46 -4.77 -35.60 15.02
C PRO A 46 -5.90 -35.21 14.05
N GLU A 47 -7.16 -35.47 14.42
CA GLU A 47 -8.35 -35.08 13.67
C GLU A 47 -8.73 -33.59 13.84
N ASP A 48 -8.33 -32.91 14.94
CA ASP A 48 -8.64 -31.49 15.17
C ASP A 48 -7.54 -30.54 14.68
N VAL A 49 -6.39 -31.07 14.25
CA VAL A 49 -5.28 -30.31 13.64
C VAL A 49 -5.60 -29.92 12.19
N HIS A 50 -6.75 -30.33 11.67
CA HIS A 50 -7.32 -29.84 10.42
C HIS A 50 -8.38 -28.77 10.69
N ALA A 51 -8.06 -27.79 11.55
CA ALA A 51 -8.66 -26.47 11.41
C ALA A 51 -8.56 -26.11 9.92
N PRO A 52 -9.69 -25.88 9.23
CA PRO A 52 -9.66 -26.07 7.81
C PRO A 52 -8.85 -24.97 7.17
N ALA A 53 -7.76 -25.32 6.50
CA ALA A 53 -6.90 -24.36 5.79
C ALA A 53 -7.72 -23.42 4.87
N HIS A 54 -8.90 -23.87 4.42
CA HIS A 54 -9.86 -23.05 3.68
C HIS A 54 -10.44 -21.88 4.48
N LEU A 55 -10.75 -22.03 5.78
CA LEU A 55 -11.25 -20.93 6.61
C LEU A 55 -10.18 -19.87 6.86
N ILE A 56 -8.94 -20.30 7.09
CA ILE A 56 -7.79 -19.38 7.23
C ILE A 56 -7.58 -18.63 5.91
N ALA A 57 -7.57 -19.34 4.78
CA ALA A 57 -7.43 -18.73 3.46
C ALA A 57 -8.56 -17.73 3.15
N VAL A 58 -9.82 -18.06 3.47
CA VAL A 58 -10.96 -17.16 3.28
C VAL A 58 -10.84 -15.93 4.17
N GLY A 59 -10.42 -16.09 5.43
CA GLY A 59 -10.13 -14.98 6.34
C GLY A 59 -9.09 -14.03 5.78
N SER A 60 -7.96 -14.54 5.30
CA SER A 60 -6.89 -13.73 4.70
C SER A 60 -7.33 -13.01 3.42
N VAL A 61 -8.16 -13.64 2.58
CA VAL A 61 -8.72 -13.00 1.39
C VAL A 61 -9.67 -11.86 1.78
N PHE A 62 -10.49 -12.07 2.81
CA PHE A 62 -11.41 -11.04 3.30
C PHE A 62 -10.66 -9.84 3.89
N GLU A 63 -9.64 -10.07 4.69
CA GLU A 63 -8.74 -9.03 5.21
C GLU A 63 -8.06 -8.26 4.07
N LEU A 64 -7.56 -8.95 3.04
CA LEU A 64 -6.98 -8.32 1.86
C LEU A 64 -7.99 -7.41 1.14
N ILE A 65 -9.26 -7.82 1.05
CA ILE A 65 -10.33 -7.01 0.45
C ILE A 65 -10.63 -5.77 1.31
N LEU A 66 -10.69 -5.91 2.63
CA LEU A 66 -10.95 -4.78 3.53
C LEU A 66 -9.80 -3.77 3.50
N GLU A 67 -8.55 -4.24 3.52
CA GLU A 67 -7.39 -3.36 3.44
C GLU A 67 -7.30 -2.69 2.06
N PHE A 68 -7.66 -3.42 0.99
CA PHE A 68 -7.83 -2.84 -0.34
C PHE A 68 -8.87 -1.71 -0.34
N LEU A 69 -10.05 -1.93 0.25
CA LEU A 69 -11.11 -0.93 0.32
C LEU A 69 -10.69 0.29 1.13
N LYS A 70 -10.04 0.07 2.28
CA LYS A 70 -9.49 1.12 3.13
C LYS A 70 -8.49 1.99 2.37
N GLU A 71 -7.55 1.37 1.64
CA GLU A 71 -6.58 2.10 0.81
C GLU A 71 -7.25 2.83 -0.35
N CYS A 72 -8.28 2.24 -0.98
CA CYS A 72 -9.07 2.94 -2.00
C CYS A 72 -9.77 4.20 -1.45
N VAL A 73 -10.32 4.13 -0.24
CA VAL A 73 -10.99 5.27 0.40
C VAL A 73 -9.97 6.33 0.82
N GLN A 74 -8.85 5.93 1.41
CA GLN A 74 -7.82 6.87 1.90
C GLN A 74 -7.05 7.54 0.75
N LEU A 75 -6.63 6.77 -0.26
CA LEU A 75 -5.80 7.27 -1.35
C LEU A 75 -6.61 7.77 -2.55
N GLY A 76 -7.87 7.36 -2.68
CA GLY A 76 -8.75 7.73 -3.80
C GLY A 76 -8.80 9.23 -4.07
N PRO A 77 -9.10 10.09 -3.06
CA PRO A 77 -9.13 11.54 -3.23
C PRO A 77 -7.77 12.12 -3.64
N LEU A 78 -6.69 11.71 -2.97
CA LEU A 78 -5.33 12.19 -3.24
C LEU A 78 -4.90 11.87 -4.67
N TYR A 79 -5.22 10.67 -5.14
CA TYR A 79 -4.89 10.28 -6.49
C TYR A 79 -5.82 10.90 -7.53
N SER A 80 -7.10 11.08 -7.23
CA SER A 80 -8.01 11.78 -8.12
C SER A 80 -7.55 13.22 -8.39
N LEU A 81 -7.08 13.92 -7.35
CA LEU A 81 -6.53 15.27 -7.45
C LEU A 81 -5.18 15.32 -8.19
N SER A 82 -4.31 14.33 -7.98
CA SER A 82 -3.00 14.29 -8.62
C SER A 82 -2.98 13.63 -10.00
N GLN A 83 -4.08 13.02 -10.44
CA GLN A 83 -4.14 12.26 -11.70
C GLN A 83 -3.83 13.09 -12.94
N PRO A 84 -4.41 14.30 -13.14
CA PRO A 84 -4.15 15.08 -14.35
C PRO A 84 -2.68 15.45 -14.51
N MET A 85 -2.01 15.78 -13.40
CA MET A 85 -0.58 16.10 -13.39
C MET A 85 0.26 14.87 -13.75
N TRP A 86 -0.12 13.71 -13.21
CA TRP A 86 0.58 12.47 -13.49
C TRP A 86 0.43 12.03 -14.96
N VAL A 87 -0.77 12.10 -15.53
CA VAL A 87 -1.02 11.82 -16.96
C VAL A 87 -0.18 12.75 -17.84
N LEU A 88 -0.16 14.04 -17.53
CA LEU A 88 0.66 15.02 -18.27
C LEU A 88 2.15 14.66 -18.21
N LYS A 89 2.67 14.38 -17.01
CA LYS A 89 4.08 13.96 -16.81
C LYS A 89 4.40 12.70 -17.60
N THR A 90 3.55 11.67 -17.52
CA THR A 90 3.78 10.39 -18.20
C THR A 90 3.81 10.57 -19.71
N ARG A 91 2.91 11.38 -20.29
CA ARG A 91 2.91 11.65 -21.74
C ARG A 91 4.12 12.45 -22.19
N LEU A 92 4.56 13.44 -21.41
CA LEU A 92 5.78 14.19 -21.70
C LEU A 92 7.02 13.28 -21.66
N LEU A 93 7.13 12.41 -20.67
CA LEU A 93 8.21 11.43 -20.56
C LEU A 93 8.18 10.42 -21.72
N TYR A 94 7.00 9.88 -22.03
CA TYR A 94 6.85 8.91 -23.10
C TYR A 94 7.24 9.51 -24.45
N ARG A 95 6.87 10.76 -24.71
CA ARG A 95 7.34 11.47 -25.89
C ARG A 95 8.84 11.69 -25.90
N ARG A 96 9.44 12.05 -24.76
CA ARG A 96 10.89 12.20 -24.67
C ARG A 96 11.59 10.88 -25.02
N ILE A 97 11.03 9.75 -24.60
CA ILE A 97 11.52 8.42 -24.96
C ILE A 97 11.36 8.16 -26.47
N GLN A 98 10.22 8.55 -27.07
CA GLN A 98 10.01 8.44 -28.52
C GLN A 98 10.90 9.36 -29.36
N THR A 99 11.33 10.50 -28.81
CA THR A 99 12.29 11.40 -29.48
C THR A 99 13.72 10.89 -29.41
N PHE A 100 14.04 9.99 -28.48
CA PHE A 100 15.34 9.33 -28.57
C PHE A 100 15.30 8.46 -29.82
N PRO A 101 16.29 8.60 -30.72
CA PRO A 101 16.39 7.71 -31.86
C PRO A 101 16.55 6.31 -31.28
N ALA A 102 15.51 5.49 -31.37
CA ALA A 102 15.74 4.07 -31.48
C ALA A 102 16.80 3.89 -32.59
N PRO A 103 17.72 2.92 -32.50
CA PRO A 103 18.55 2.55 -33.64
C PRO A 103 17.61 2.04 -34.75
N ARG A 104 16.98 2.97 -35.47
CA ARG A 104 16.15 2.70 -36.62
C ARG A 104 17.12 2.36 -37.72
N LEU A 105 16.84 1.23 -38.36
CA LEU A 105 17.26 0.95 -39.72
C LEU A 105 17.16 2.27 -40.48
N GLN A 106 18.31 2.77 -40.91
CA GLN A 106 18.42 4.03 -41.65
C GLN A 106 17.51 3.87 -42.86
N GLU A 107 16.34 4.51 -42.83
CA GLU A 107 15.46 4.56 -43.99
C GLU A 107 16.23 5.34 -45.04
N MET A 108 16.83 4.60 -45.97
CA MET A 108 17.40 5.14 -47.17
C MET A 108 16.23 5.55 -48.07
N ASP A 109 16.27 6.77 -48.62
CA ASP A 109 15.41 7.08 -49.75
C ASP A 109 15.74 6.16 -50.93
N ASP A 110 14.92 6.24 -51.98
CA ASP A 110 15.15 5.51 -53.24
C ASP A 110 16.52 5.84 -53.88
N ASN A 111 17.24 6.86 -53.39
CA ASN A 111 18.57 7.27 -53.82
C ASN A 111 19.70 6.82 -52.88
N GLY A 112 19.41 6.05 -51.82
CA GLY A 112 20.42 5.59 -50.86
C GLY A 112 20.85 6.62 -49.81
N ASN A 113 20.21 7.78 -49.75
CA ASN A 113 20.50 8.81 -48.75
C ASN A 113 19.71 8.55 -47.47
N ALA A 114 20.36 8.75 -46.33
CA ALA A 114 19.72 8.68 -45.04
C ALA A 114 18.71 9.82 -44.86
N VAL A 115 17.42 9.51 -44.92
CA VAL A 115 16.38 10.51 -44.65
C VAL A 115 16.17 10.61 -43.16
N GLN A 116 16.85 11.57 -42.53
CA GLN A 116 16.49 11.99 -41.18
C GLN A 116 15.23 12.86 -41.23
N ARG A 117 14.05 12.25 -41.18
CA ARG A 117 12.81 12.99 -40.87
C ARG A 117 12.82 13.33 -39.39
N GLU A 118 13.26 14.54 -39.07
CA GLU A 118 13.07 15.12 -37.75
C GLU A 118 11.59 15.44 -37.56
N VAL A 119 10.85 14.50 -36.96
CA VAL A 119 9.44 14.71 -36.64
C VAL A 119 9.37 15.70 -35.47
N GLN A 120 9.18 16.99 -35.77
CA GLN A 120 8.88 17.99 -34.75
C GLN A 120 7.55 17.64 -34.06
N LEU A 121 7.63 17.06 -32.87
CA LEU A 121 6.46 16.73 -32.07
C LEU A 121 5.88 18.01 -31.45
N GLN A 122 4.72 18.47 -31.93
CA GLN A 122 4.03 19.64 -31.38
C GLN A 122 3.80 19.52 -29.87
N PRO A 123 4.10 20.52 -29.03
CA PRO A 123 4.06 20.42 -27.57
C PRO A 123 2.73 19.85 -27.04
N ILE A 124 2.81 18.90 -26.08
CA ILE A 124 1.61 18.42 -25.38
C ILE A 124 1.20 19.48 -24.38
N THR A 125 0.00 20.03 -24.56
CA THR A 125 -0.62 20.90 -23.57
C THR A 125 -1.87 20.24 -23.03
N TRP A 126 -2.20 20.46 -21.76
CA TRP A 126 -3.45 20.01 -21.13
C TRP A 126 -4.69 20.39 -21.97
N ARG A 127 -4.69 21.57 -22.61
CA ARG A 127 -5.74 22.02 -23.53
C ARG A 127 -5.90 21.11 -24.74
N LYS A 128 -4.79 20.60 -25.28
CA LYS A 128 -4.79 19.67 -26.42
C LYS A 128 -5.38 18.33 -26.00
N ILE A 129 -4.95 17.77 -24.87
CA ILE A 129 -5.54 16.53 -24.32
C ILE A 129 -7.04 16.69 -24.10
N ARG A 130 -7.48 17.80 -23.50
CA ARG A 130 -8.90 18.08 -23.27
C ARG A 130 -9.69 18.21 -24.58
N ARG A 131 -9.11 18.79 -25.62
CA ARG A 131 -9.74 18.94 -26.94
C ARG A 131 -9.82 17.60 -27.68
N ASP A 132 -8.76 16.81 -27.63
CA ASP A 132 -8.61 15.59 -28.44
C ASP A 132 -9.31 14.38 -27.79
N GLU A 133 -9.26 14.26 -26.45
CA GLU A 133 -9.76 13.09 -25.70
C GLU A 133 -10.90 13.44 -24.72
N GLY A 134 -11.23 14.72 -24.58
CA GLY A 134 -12.19 15.19 -23.59
C GLY A 134 -11.60 15.36 -22.18
N ALA A 135 -12.44 15.83 -21.25
CA ALA A 135 -12.02 16.05 -19.86
C ALA A 135 -11.60 14.74 -19.17
N LEU A 136 -12.25 13.62 -19.48
CA LEU A 136 -11.95 12.31 -18.89
C LEU A 136 -10.60 11.73 -19.34
N GLY A 137 -10.03 12.20 -20.46
CA GLY A 137 -8.69 11.81 -20.89
C GLY A 137 -7.61 12.14 -19.84
N LEU A 138 -7.81 13.19 -19.04
CA LEU A 138 -6.92 13.54 -17.93
C LEU A 138 -6.98 12.57 -16.75
N TRP A 139 -8.05 11.75 -16.66
CA TRP A 139 -8.20 10.68 -15.68
C TRP A 139 -7.95 9.28 -16.27
N SER A 140 -7.41 9.22 -17.49
CA SER A 140 -6.97 7.96 -18.09
C SER A 140 -6.01 7.21 -17.15
N GLY A 141 -6.27 5.92 -16.95
CA GLY A 141 -5.47 5.05 -16.08
C GLY A 141 -5.68 5.24 -14.58
N TRP A 142 -6.62 6.09 -14.12
CA TRP A 142 -6.88 6.28 -12.68
C TRP A 142 -7.27 4.98 -11.97
N GLN A 143 -8.19 4.21 -12.56
CA GLN A 143 -8.63 2.93 -12.00
C GLN A 143 -7.50 1.91 -11.90
N ALA A 144 -6.67 1.80 -12.94
CA ALA A 144 -5.49 0.92 -12.94
C ALA A 144 -4.52 1.31 -11.83
N ARG A 145 -4.33 2.61 -11.61
CA ARG A 145 -3.50 3.13 -10.52
C ARG A 145 -4.07 2.82 -9.14
N MET A 146 -5.39 2.89 -8.96
CA MET A 146 -6.04 2.53 -7.68
C MET A 146 -5.85 1.06 -7.40
N CYS A 147 -6.19 0.23 -8.38
CA CYS A 147 -6.05 -1.22 -8.28
C CYS A 147 -4.60 -1.61 -7.98
N HIS A 148 -3.64 -1.01 -8.69
CA HIS A 148 -2.22 -1.26 -8.45
C HIS A 148 -1.79 -0.93 -7.03
N GLN A 149 -2.11 0.26 -6.53
CA GLN A 149 -1.64 0.71 -5.21
C GLN A 149 -2.28 -0.08 -4.07
N ALA A 150 -3.59 -0.28 -4.13
CA ALA A 150 -4.30 -1.02 -3.11
C ALA A 150 -3.87 -2.50 -3.09
N LEU A 151 -3.71 -3.14 -4.26
CA LEU A 151 -3.20 -4.51 -4.35
C LEU A 151 -1.76 -4.62 -3.83
N ARG A 152 -0.90 -3.66 -4.18
CA ARG A 152 0.50 -3.64 -3.75
C ARG A 152 0.62 -3.48 -2.24
N ALA A 153 -0.16 -2.59 -1.63
CA ALA A 153 -0.17 -2.36 -0.19
C ALA A 153 -0.67 -3.60 0.57
N GLY A 154 -1.82 -4.14 0.16
CA GLY A 154 -2.38 -5.34 0.76
C GLY A 154 -1.44 -6.54 0.66
N LEU A 155 -0.89 -6.83 -0.53
CA LEU A 155 0.07 -7.92 -0.71
C LEU A 155 1.34 -7.74 0.11
N ALA A 156 1.86 -6.52 0.21
CA ALA A 156 3.06 -6.27 1.00
C ALA A 156 2.81 -6.54 2.48
N GLN A 157 1.64 -6.16 3.01
CA GLN A 157 1.28 -6.42 4.39
C GLN A 157 1.08 -7.92 4.66
N THR A 158 0.27 -8.61 3.84
CA THR A 158 0.03 -10.04 4.04
C THR A 158 1.32 -10.86 3.90
N CYS A 159 2.18 -10.53 2.94
CA CYS A 159 3.48 -11.19 2.80
C CYS A 159 4.38 -10.93 4.00
N PHE A 160 4.34 -9.73 4.58
CA PHE A 160 5.11 -9.38 5.76
C PHE A 160 4.63 -10.16 6.99
N GLU A 161 3.33 -10.24 7.23
CA GLU A 161 2.74 -11.02 8.33
C GLU A 161 3.12 -12.51 8.24
N VAL A 162 3.03 -13.11 7.03
CA VAL A 162 3.47 -14.49 6.79
C VAL A 162 4.96 -14.65 7.11
N LEU A 163 5.80 -13.69 6.70
CA LEU A 163 7.24 -13.72 6.97
C LEU A 163 7.57 -13.57 8.46
N LEU A 164 6.75 -12.86 9.25
CA LEU A 164 6.95 -12.72 10.70
C LEU A 164 6.80 -14.03 11.47
N PHE A 165 6.03 -14.99 10.95
CA PHE A 165 5.93 -16.34 11.53
C PHE A 165 7.19 -17.19 11.35
N MET A 166 8.05 -16.85 10.39
CA MET A 166 9.33 -17.55 10.22
C MET A 166 10.29 -17.21 11.37
N PRO A 167 11.22 -18.12 11.74
CA PRO A 167 12.31 -17.79 12.66
C PRO A 167 13.13 -16.59 12.13
N TRP A 168 14.03 -16.06 12.97
CA TRP A 168 14.85 -14.86 12.66
C TRP A 168 14.09 -13.52 12.74
N ASN A 169 13.56 -13.23 13.93
CA ASN A 169 12.90 -11.95 14.23
C ASN A 169 13.83 -10.91 14.90
N ASP A 170 15.13 -10.98 14.61
CA ASP A 170 16.07 -9.90 14.91
C ASP A 170 15.70 -8.63 14.13
N GLN A 171 16.17 -7.45 14.56
CA GLN A 171 15.88 -6.18 13.90
C GLN A 171 16.22 -6.21 12.40
N TRP A 172 17.37 -6.76 12.03
CA TRP A 172 17.79 -6.95 10.64
C TRP A 172 16.95 -7.98 9.90
N GLY A 173 16.49 -9.02 10.59
CA GLY A 173 15.57 -10.03 10.06
C GLY A 173 14.20 -9.42 9.70
N ILE A 174 13.64 -8.59 10.59
CA ILE A 174 12.37 -7.89 10.35
C ILE A 174 12.50 -6.95 9.14
N VAL A 175 13.60 -6.18 9.05
CA VAL A 175 13.86 -5.32 7.89
C VAL A 175 13.98 -6.14 6.61
N ALA A 176 14.74 -7.24 6.61
CA ALA A 176 14.88 -8.11 5.45
C ALA A 176 13.53 -8.72 5.01
N LYS A 177 12.71 -9.16 5.96
CA LYS A 177 11.35 -9.68 5.72
C LYS A 177 10.44 -8.61 5.12
N PHE A 178 10.47 -7.39 5.65
CA PHE A 178 9.71 -6.28 5.08
C PHE A 178 10.13 -5.97 3.64
N LEU A 179 11.44 -5.91 3.38
CA LEU A 179 11.96 -5.70 2.03
C LEU A 179 11.57 -6.84 1.09
N GLY A 180 11.63 -8.09 1.56
CA GLY A 180 11.19 -9.27 0.81
C GLY A 180 9.68 -9.26 0.50
N ALA A 181 8.85 -8.84 1.45
CA ALA A 181 7.42 -8.68 1.22
C ALA A 181 7.13 -7.61 0.16
N MET A 182 7.84 -6.49 0.22
CA MET A 182 7.71 -5.40 -0.74
C MET A 182 8.17 -5.78 -2.15
N THR A 183 9.26 -6.54 -2.28
CA THR A 183 9.73 -7.03 -3.59
C THR A 183 8.75 -8.02 -4.18
N MET A 184 8.21 -8.94 -3.37
CA MET A 184 7.21 -9.91 -3.80
C MET A 184 5.91 -9.22 -4.25
N ALA A 185 5.39 -8.28 -3.46
CA ALA A 185 4.23 -7.48 -3.84
C ALA A 185 4.49 -6.70 -5.15
N THR A 186 5.68 -6.12 -5.31
CA THR A 186 6.06 -5.40 -6.55
C THR A 186 6.07 -6.32 -7.75
N ALA A 187 6.63 -7.54 -7.62
CA ALA A 187 6.69 -8.49 -8.72
C ALA A 187 5.27 -8.90 -9.16
N VAL A 188 4.37 -9.15 -8.21
CA VAL A 188 2.98 -9.53 -8.49
C VAL A 188 2.19 -8.38 -9.13
N THR A 189 2.37 -7.14 -8.66
CA THR A 189 1.62 -5.99 -9.19
C THR A 189 2.27 -5.36 -10.43
N HIS A 190 3.41 -5.85 -10.89
CA HIS A 190 4.16 -5.26 -12.00
C HIS A 190 3.36 -5.16 -13.32
N PRO A 191 2.56 -6.16 -13.74
CA PRO A 191 1.71 -6.03 -14.93
C PRO A 191 0.74 -4.86 -14.85
N LEU A 192 0.17 -4.58 -13.66
CA LEU A 192 -0.70 -3.44 -13.44
C LEU A 192 0.05 -2.10 -13.53
N ASP A 193 1.34 -2.07 -13.16
CA ASP A 193 2.19 -0.89 -13.33
C ASP A 193 2.39 -0.55 -14.82
N VAL A 194 2.57 -1.58 -15.65
CA VAL A 194 2.64 -1.41 -17.11
C VAL A 194 1.29 -0.96 -17.68
N VAL A 195 0.18 -1.54 -17.22
CA VAL A 195 -1.15 -1.12 -17.68
C VAL A 195 -1.44 0.34 -17.33
N GLN A 196 -1.21 0.76 -16.08
CA GLN A 196 -1.47 2.14 -15.68
C GLN A 196 -0.63 3.13 -16.51
N THR A 197 0.65 2.85 -16.72
CA THR A 197 1.54 3.74 -17.48
C THR A 197 1.17 3.81 -18.95
N ARG A 198 0.75 2.68 -19.57
CA ARG A 198 0.29 2.65 -20.96
C ARG A 198 -1.03 3.38 -21.15
N MET A 199 -1.98 3.20 -20.24
CA MET A 199 -3.26 3.93 -20.25
C MET A 199 -3.04 5.44 -20.10
N ALA A 200 -2.13 5.84 -19.20
CA ALA A 200 -1.80 7.24 -18.96
C ALA A 200 -1.05 7.90 -20.12
N ALA A 201 -0.16 7.14 -20.77
CA ALA A 201 0.54 7.58 -21.97
C ALA A 201 -0.44 7.79 -23.15
N GLY A 202 -1.66 7.27 -23.08
CA GLY A 202 -2.65 7.38 -24.15
C GLY A 202 -2.25 6.54 -25.37
N LEU A 203 -1.60 5.39 -25.16
CA LEU A 203 -1.20 4.50 -26.24
C LEU A 203 -2.42 3.99 -27.01
N ALA A 204 -2.26 3.84 -28.33
CA ALA A 204 -3.31 3.32 -29.20
C ALA A 204 -3.81 1.96 -28.69
N GLY A 205 -5.14 1.82 -28.56
CA GLY A 205 -5.77 0.59 -28.06
C GLY A 205 -5.91 0.48 -26.54
N TYR A 206 -5.45 1.47 -25.77
CA TYR A 206 -5.64 1.56 -24.31
C TYR A 206 -6.56 2.71 -23.88
N GLN A 207 -7.05 3.51 -24.84
CA GLN A 207 -7.98 4.61 -24.58
C GLN A 207 -9.40 4.10 -24.39
N GLY A 208 -10.04 4.47 -23.26
CA GLY A 208 -11.43 4.13 -22.97
C GLY A 208 -11.69 2.66 -22.63
N VAL A 209 -10.63 1.84 -22.53
CA VAL A 209 -10.74 0.40 -22.25
C VAL A 209 -10.63 0.13 -20.75
N GLY A 210 -11.42 -0.81 -20.23
CA GLY A 210 -11.35 -1.21 -18.82
C GLY A 210 -10.00 -1.85 -18.45
N VAL A 211 -9.64 -1.75 -17.15
CA VAL A 211 -8.35 -2.25 -16.62
C VAL A 211 -8.13 -3.73 -16.95
N TYR A 212 -9.16 -4.56 -16.83
CA TYR A 212 -9.09 -5.98 -17.13
C TYR A 212 -8.72 -6.26 -18.59
N HIS A 213 -9.37 -5.58 -19.54
CA HIS A 213 -9.08 -5.79 -20.96
C HIS A 213 -7.70 -5.25 -21.34
N ALA A 214 -7.28 -4.13 -20.75
CA ALA A 214 -5.92 -3.61 -20.91
C ALA A 214 -4.88 -4.60 -20.36
N LEU A 215 -5.14 -5.23 -19.22
CA LEU A 215 -4.26 -6.25 -18.63
C LEU A 215 -4.19 -7.50 -19.51
N MET A 216 -5.33 -8.03 -19.97
CA MET A 216 -5.36 -9.18 -20.88
C MET A 216 -4.64 -8.90 -22.20
N ARG A 217 -4.67 -7.66 -22.68
CA ARG A 217 -3.91 -7.24 -23.86
C ARG A 217 -2.41 -7.25 -23.60
N VAL A 218 -1.95 -6.67 -22.48
CA VAL A 218 -0.54 -6.71 -22.07
C VAL A 218 -0.04 -8.15 -21.92
N MET A 219 -0.88 -9.06 -21.42
CA MET A 219 -0.52 -10.47 -21.28
C MET A 219 -0.46 -11.25 -22.61
N ARG A 220 -1.18 -10.79 -23.64
CA ARG A 220 -1.19 -11.42 -24.97
C ARG A 220 -0.08 -10.93 -25.88
N ASP A 221 0.43 -9.72 -25.65
CA ASP A 221 1.51 -9.14 -26.44
C ASP A 221 2.87 -9.72 -25.95
N ASP A 222 3.49 -10.62 -26.71
CA ASP A 222 4.78 -11.26 -26.33
C ASP A 222 5.91 -10.25 -26.10
N ASP A 223 5.97 -9.18 -26.91
CA ASP A 223 6.90 -8.07 -26.74
C ASP A 223 6.68 -7.32 -25.41
N ALA A 224 5.42 -7.28 -24.96
CA ALA A 224 5.10 -6.68 -23.69
C ALA A 224 5.61 -7.53 -22.52
N MET A 225 5.60 -8.87 -22.62
CA MET A 225 6.18 -9.74 -21.59
C MET A 225 7.71 -9.65 -21.51
N GLN A 226 8.41 -9.51 -22.63
CA GLN A 226 9.87 -9.28 -22.59
C GLN A 226 10.21 -7.89 -22.00
N GLY A 227 9.45 -6.86 -22.37
CA GLY A 227 9.55 -5.54 -21.75
C GLY A 227 9.17 -5.55 -20.26
N LEU A 228 8.22 -6.39 -19.89
CA LEU A 228 7.79 -6.64 -18.52
C LEU A 228 8.96 -7.18 -17.70
N GLY A 229 9.66 -8.22 -18.17
CA GLY A 229 10.79 -8.81 -17.44
C GLY A 229 11.92 -7.82 -17.14
N ARG A 230 12.32 -6.99 -18.11
CA ARG A 230 13.38 -5.97 -17.92
C ARG A 230 12.95 -4.87 -16.94
N SER A 231 11.72 -4.39 -17.08
CA SER A 231 11.18 -3.36 -16.18
C SER A 231 10.84 -3.91 -14.79
N MET A 232 10.54 -5.21 -14.68
CA MET A 232 10.32 -5.91 -13.42
C MET A 232 11.61 -6.02 -12.63
N ALA A 233 12.74 -6.41 -13.25
CA ALA A 233 14.03 -6.44 -12.59
C ALA A 233 14.42 -5.07 -11.99
N LEU A 234 14.24 -4.00 -12.76
CA LEU A 234 14.49 -2.62 -12.29
C LEU A 234 13.48 -2.18 -11.23
N GLY A 235 12.21 -2.55 -11.38
CA GLY A 235 11.14 -2.23 -10.44
C GLY A 235 11.33 -2.91 -9.08
N VAL A 236 11.63 -4.21 -9.10
CA VAL A 236 11.92 -5.03 -7.92
C VAL A 236 13.20 -4.54 -7.23
N LEU A 237 14.25 -4.21 -7.97
CA LEU A 237 15.49 -3.69 -7.39
C LEU A 237 15.31 -2.29 -6.78
N SER A 238 14.51 -1.44 -7.42
CA SER A 238 14.31 -0.05 -6.95
C SER A 238 13.22 0.09 -5.88
N ALA A 239 12.32 -0.88 -5.73
CA ALA A 239 11.25 -0.84 -4.73
C ALA A 239 11.77 -0.74 -3.28
N PRO A 240 12.74 -1.58 -2.85
CA PRO A 240 13.41 -1.45 -1.56
C PRO A 240 14.01 -0.06 -1.38
N VAL A 241 14.73 0.44 -2.38
CA VAL A 241 15.44 1.74 -2.30
C VAL A 241 14.47 2.90 -2.17
N ARG A 242 13.38 2.92 -2.94
CA ARG A 242 12.36 3.98 -2.88
C ARG A 242 11.65 4.00 -1.53
N PHE A 243 11.35 2.82 -0.96
CA PHE A 243 10.78 2.71 0.37
C PHE A 243 11.77 3.08 1.47
N ALA A 244 13.01 2.57 1.38
CA ALA A 244 14.14 2.89 2.24
C ALA A 244 14.44 4.40 2.26
N TRP A 245 14.19 5.10 1.17
CA TRP A 245 14.45 6.53 1.09
C TRP A 245 13.28 7.38 1.60
N VAL A 246 12.04 7.06 1.22
CA VAL A 246 10.88 7.94 1.45
C VAL A 246 10.14 7.59 2.74
N ARG A 247 9.97 6.30 3.02
CA ARG A 247 9.06 5.83 4.07
C ARG A 247 9.82 5.28 5.27
N PHE A 248 11.01 4.72 5.06
CA PHE A 248 11.85 4.16 6.11
C PHE A 248 12.28 5.14 7.20
N PRO A 249 12.68 6.40 6.95
CA PRO A 249 12.95 7.32 8.06
C PRO A 249 11.68 7.64 8.86
N LEU A 250 10.51 7.71 8.21
CA LEU A 250 9.23 7.95 8.88
C LEU A 250 8.75 6.71 9.65
N SER A 251 8.93 5.52 9.10
CA SER A 251 8.55 4.26 9.73
C SER A 251 9.56 3.81 10.79
N LEU A 252 10.85 4.12 10.63
CA LEU A 252 11.86 4.00 11.70
C LEU A 252 11.58 4.99 12.80
N ALA A 253 11.22 6.24 12.48
CA ALA A 253 10.83 7.20 13.51
C ALA A 253 9.59 6.69 14.27
N TRP A 254 8.59 6.14 13.56
CA TRP A 254 7.43 5.52 14.17
C TRP A 254 7.79 4.28 15.00
N MET A 255 8.59 3.34 14.47
CA MET A 255 9.03 2.16 15.22
C MET A 255 9.95 2.52 16.40
N ALA A 256 10.85 3.48 16.27
CA ALA A 256 11.73 3.90 17.36
C ALA A 256 10.99 4.69 18.43
N ALA A 257 9.97 5.48 18.06
CA ALA A 257 9.22 6.30 19.02
C ALA A 257 8.03 5.56 19.65
N ILE A 258 7.25 4.82 18.88
CA ILE A 258 5.94 4.29 19.30
C ILE A 258 6.02 2.83 19.72
N TYR A 259 6.82 2.00 19.06
CA TYR A 259 6.98 0.60 19.46
C TYR A 259 7.44 0.40 20.92
N PRO A 260 8.44 1.15 21.46
CA PRO A 260 8.82 0.98 22.86
C PRO A 260 7.72 1.43 23.83
N LEU A 261 6.94 2.47 23.48
CA LEU A 261 5.83 2.93 24.30
C LEU A 261 4.71 1.89 24.38
N ASP A 262 4.37 1.30 23.24
CA ASP A 262 3.31 0.30 23.17
C ASP A 262 3.73 -1.01 23.86
N ARG A 263 4.99 -1.41 23.69
CA ARG A 263 5.59 -2.56 24.41
C ARG A 263 5.63 -2.33 25.92
N GLN A 264 6.00 -1.15 26.38
CA GLN A 264 5.99 -0.82 27.81
C GLN A 264 4.57 -0.86 28.39
N SER A 265 3.58 -0.34 27.65
CA SER A 265 2.19 -0.39 28.10
C SER A 265 1.66 -1.82 28.21
N THR A 266 2.06 -2.68 27.27
CA THR A 266 1.68 -4.10 27.25
C THR A 266 2.36 -4.87 28.38
N LEU A 267 3.64 -4.61 28.63
CA LEU A 267 4.37 -5.22 29.76
C LEU A 267 3.80 -4.76 31.10
N ALA A 268 3.47 -3.47 31.25
CA ALA A 268 2.86 -2.95 32.47
C ALA A 268 1.48 -3.58 32.75
N ARG A 269 0.68 -3.86 31.70
CA ARG A 269 -0.59 -4.60 31.84
C ARG A 269 -0.38 -6.04 32.30
N LEU A 270 0.64 -6.72 31.75
CA LEU A 270 1.00 -8.08 32.14
C LEU A 270 1.54 -8.14 33.57
N GLU A 271 2.34 -7.17 34.00
CA GLU A 271 2.85 -7.09 35.37
C GLU A 271 1.74 -6.82 36.37
N ARG A 272 0.78 -5.95 36.06
CA ARG A 272 -0.41 -5.75 36.91
C ARG A 272 -1.27 -7.01 37.00
N SER A 273 -1.51 -7.68 35.87
CA SER A 273 -2.23 -8.96 35.86
C SER A 273 -1.55 -10.03 36.70
N LYS A 274 -0.21 -10.05 36.76
CA LYS A 274 0.54 -10.95 37.64
C LYS A 274 0.53 -10.55 39.12
N ALA A 275 0.38 -9.25 39.42
CA ALA A 275 0.46 -8.73 40.79
C ALA A 275 -0.85 -8.91 41.57
N ASP A 276 -2.00 -8.96 40.89
CA ASP A 276 -3.32 -9.15 41.50
C ASP A 276 -3.99 -10.48 41.08
N PRO A 277 -3.39 -11.66 41.32
CA PRO A 277 -4.05 -12.93 41.02
C PRO A 277 -5.31 -13.17 41.87
N GLU A 278 -5.47 -12.41 42.97
CA GLU A 278 -6.62 -12.50 43.87
C GLU A 278 -7.82 -11.64 43.43
N GLN A 279 -7.62 -10.56 42.65
CA GLN A 279 -8.74 -9.78 42.13
C GLN A 279 -9.47 -10.47 40.98
N GLU A 280 -8.79 -11.34 40.22
CA GLU A 280 -9.38 -12.09 39.11
C GLU A 280 -10.18 -13.32 39.58
N GLN A 281 -10.04 -13.72 40.85
CA GLN A 281 -10.88 -14.75 41.49
C GLN A 281 -12.12 -14.16 42.19
N ALA A 282 -12.19 -12.83 42.35
CA ALA A 282 -13.27 -12.14 43.05
C ALA A 282 -14.34 -11.53 42.11
N VAL A 283 -14.20 -11.72 40.79
CA VAL A 283 -15.17 -11.34 39.74
C VAL A 283 -15.70 -12.60 39.06
#